data_AF-A0A565AZG7-F1
#
_entry.id   AF-A0A565AZG7-F1
#
_cell.length_a   1.000
_cell.length_b   1.000
_cell.length_c   1.000
_cell.angle_alpha   90.00
_cell.angle_beta   90.00
_cell.angle_gamma   90.00
#
_symmetry.space_group_name_H-M   'P 1'
#
loop_
_entity.id
_entity.type
_entity.pdbx_description
1 polymer ?
#
loop_
_entity_poly.entity_id
_entity_poly.type
_entity_poly.pdbx_seq_one_letter_code
_entity_poly.pdbx_strand_id
1 'polypeptide(L)'
;MDLLRALSSLNLDIQRKTLDIVLELVTHQNVNEVVQTLKKEVVKKQSGELEKNGDYRQMILRAIHTCAVRFPEVASTVVHLLMEFLGDTNVASALYVAFFVRDIIETNSKQNNKGTDLHLDRTI
;
A
#
# COMPACT_ATOMS: atom_id res chain seq x y z
N MET A 1 -0.52 9.31 -14.26
CA MET A 1 -1.16 10.21 -13.27
C MET A 1 -0.21 11.35 -12.88
N ASP A 2 -0.50 12.61 -13.24
CA ASP A 2 0.44 13.75 -13.10
C ASP A 2 0.70 14.23 -11.66
N LEU A 3 -0.26 14.09 -10.75
CA LEU A 3 -0.11 14.47 -9.34
C LEU A 3 0.99 13.68 -8.63
N LEU A 4 1.18 12.40 -8.99
CA LEU A 4 2.24 11.56 -8.44
C LEU A 4 3.64 12.03 -8.82
N ARG A 5 3.80 12.92 -9.83
CA ARG A 5 5.10 13.54 -10.14
C ARG A 5 5.60 14.42 -9.00
N ALA A 6 4.70 14.99 -8.19
CA ALA A 6 5.07 15.79 -7.02
C ALA A 6 5.74 14.95 -5.91
N LEU A 7 5.68 13.61 -5.97
CA LEU A 7 6.50 12.73 -5.12
C LEU A 7 8.01 12.90 -5.36
N SER A 8 8.42 13.49 -6.48
CA SER A 8 9.83 13.84 -6.72
C SER A 8 10.33 15.06 -5.94
N SER A 9 9.46 15.75 -5.18
CA SER A 9 9.84 16.85 -4.30
C SER A 9 10.87 16.43 -3.22
N LEU A 10 11.75 17.33 -2.80
CA LEU A 10 12.70 17.09 -1.69
C LEU A 10 12.07 17.27 -0.30
N ASN A 11 10.80 17.67 -0.22
CA ASN A 11 10.11 17.95 1.03
C ASN A 11 9.07 16.86 1.36
N LEU A 12 9.29 16.16 2.48
CA LEU A 12 8.42 15.07 2.95
C LEU A 12 6.98 15.51 3.23
N ASP A 13 6.75 16.73 3.73
CA ASP A 13 5.40 17.22 4.02
C ASP A 13 4.61 17.49 2.73
N ILE A 14 5.27 17.98 1.68
CA ILE A 14 4.67 18.15 0.36
C ILE A 14 4.30 16.77 -0.22
N GLN A 15 5.22 15.80 -0.12
CA GLN A 15 4.96 14.45 -0.61
C GLN A 15 3.80 13.80 0.16
N ARG A 16 3.73 13.97 1.48
CA ARG A 16 2.63 13.44 2.32
C ARG A 16 1.29 14.02 1.92
N LYS A 17 1.17 15.36 1.85
CA LYS A 17 -0.06 16.03 1.42
C LYS A 17 -0.48 15.64 0.00
N THR A 18 0.49 15.50 -0.90
CA THR A 18 0.23 15.02 -2.27
C THR A 18 -0.36 13.62 -2.23
N LEU A 19 0.22 12.74 -1.43
CA LEU A 19 -0.19 11.35 -1.32
C LEU A 19 -1.59 11.23 -0.71
N ASP A 20 -1.91 12.01 0.32
CA ASP A 20 -3.26 12.05 0.91
C ASP A 20 -4.31 12.44 -0.13
N ILE A 21 -4.06 13.50 -0.92
CA ILE A 21 -4.95 13.91 -2.01
C ILE A 21 -5.07 12.81 -3.07
N VAL A 22 -3.96 12.18 -3.46
CA VAL A 22 -3.99 11.11 -4.46
C VAL A 22 -4.82 9.93 -3.96
N LEU A 23 -4.66 9.52 -2.70
CA LEU A 23 -5.38 8.41 -2.08
C LEU A 23 -6.90 8.64 -2.05
N GLU A 24 -7.35 9.89 -1.85
CA GLU A 24 -8.77 10.26 -1.93
C GLU A 24 -9.33 10.11 -3.36
N LEU A 25 -8.51 10.36 -4.37
CA LEU A 25 -8.89 10.29 -5.79
C LEU A 25 -8.76 8.88 -6.40
N VAL A 26 -8.28 7.89 -5.63
CA VAL A 26 -8.15 6.51 -6.12
C VAL A 26 -9.54 5.87 -6.30
N THR A 27 -9.72 5.22 -7.43
CA THR A 27 -10.90 4.43 -7.79
C THR A 27 -10.48 3.08 -8.39
N HIS A 28 -11.43 2.15 -8.55
CA HIS A 28 -11.17 0.86 -9.19
C HIS A 28 -10.57 1.00 -10.61
N GLN A 29 -10.83 2.11 -11.31
CA GLN A 29 -10.33 2.34 -12.67
C GLN A 29 -8.84 2.72 -12.70
N ASN A 30 -8.34 3.38 -11.65
CA ASN A 30 -6.98 3.94 -11.64
C ASN A 30 -6.05 3.28 -10.60
N VAL A 31 -6.59 2.46 -9.68
CA VAL A 31 -5.82 1.85 -8.58
C VAL A 31 -4.61 1.07 -9.06
N ASN A 32 -4.72 0.34 -10.18
CA ASN A 32 -3.60 -0.42 -10.73
C ASN A 32 -2.41 0.48 -11.11
N GLU A 33 -2.67 1.60 -11.78
CA GLU A 33 -1.63 2.56 -12.18
C GLU A 33 -1.01 3.25 -10.95
N VAL A 34 -1.84 3.63 -9.98
CA VAL A 34 -1.40 4.27 -8.74
C VAL A 34 -0.48 3.35 -7.95
N VAL A 35 -0.93 2.11 -7.71
CA VAL A 35 -0.15 1.11 -6.99
C VAL A 35 1.15 0.84 -7.73
N GLN A 36 1.13 0.64 -9.06
CA GLN A 36 2.37 0.44 -9.83
C GLN A 36 3.36 1.61 -9.69
N THR A 37 2.86 2.84 -9.62
CA THR A 37 3.71 4.03 -9.44
C THR A 37 4.34 4.04 -8.05
N LEU A 38 3.54 3.81 -7.00
CA LEU A 38 4.03 3.74 -5.62
C LEU A 38 5.07 2.62 -5.42
N LYS A 39 4.86 1.48 -6.09
CA LYS A 39 5.84 0.38 -6.10
C LYS A 39 7.19 0.79 -6.68
N LYS A 40 7.20 1.55 -7.78
CA LYS A 40 8.44 2.06 -8.36
C LYS A 40 9.15 3.05 -7.43
N GLU A 41 8.38 3.88 -6.73
CA GLU A 41 8.92 4.86 -5.78
C GLU A 41 9.58 4.20 -4.57
N VAL A 42 8.99 3.15 -4.00
CA VAL A 42 9.58 2.44 -2.85
C VAL A 42 10.89 1.74 -3.22
N VAL A 43 10.99 1.19 -4.44
CA VAL A 43 12.21 0.52 -4.94
C VAL A 43 13.29 1.53 -5.31
N LYS A 44 12.95 2.64 -5.99
CA LYS A 44 13.93 3.66 -6.43
C LYS A 44 14.73 4.28 -5.29
N LYS A 45 14.12 4.41 -4.11
CA LYS A 45 14.73 5.07 -2.94
C LYS A 45 15.38 4.08 -1.97
N GLN A 46 15.53 2.81 -2.40
CA GLN A 46 16.26 1.77 -1.66
C GLN A 46 17.79 1.90 -1.82
N SER A 47 18.25 2.52 -2.91
CA SER A 47 19.67 2.68 -3.28
C SER A 47 20.30 4.03 -2.91
N GLY A 48 19.54 4.97 -2.35
CA GLY A 48 20.02 6.29 -1.93
C GLY A 48 20.36 6.33 -0.44
N GLU A 49 21.62 6.67 -0.16
CA GLU A 49 22.26 6.82 1.16
C GLU A 49 21.39 7.44 2.28
N LEU A 50 21.59 6.89 3.50
CA LEU A 50 21.35 7.46 4.83
C LEU A 50 19.90 7.69 5.30
N GLU A 51 19.49 6.87 6.28
CA GLU A 51 18.57 7.04 7.42
C GLU A 51 17.31 7.94 7.33
N LYS A 52 17.35 9.09 6.64
CA LYS A 52 16.19 9.96 6.36
C LYS A 52 15.16 9.35 5.40
N ASN A 53 15.53 8.30 4.67
CA ASN A 53 14.62 7.61 3.74
C ASN A 53 13.65 6.64 4.44
N GLY A 54 13.82 6.36 5.74
CA GLY A 54 12.92 5.49 6.50
C GLY A 54 11.49 6.03 6.56
N ASP A 55 11.34 7.33 6.81
CA ASP A 55 10.03 7.99 6.89
C ASP A 55 9.32 8.05 5.53
N TYR A 56 10.05 8.34 4.46
CA TYR A 56 9.51 8.29 3.10
C TYR A 56 9.04 6.88 2.74
N ARG A 57 9.88 5.88 3.01
CA ARG A 57 9.57 4.48 2.73
C ARG A 57 8.32 4.05 3.49
N GLN A 58 8.25 4.30 4.79
CA GLN A 58 7.05 4.03 5.58
C GLN A 58 5.82 4.75 5.03
N MET A 59 5.94 6.01 4.59
CA MET A 59 4.84 6.77 4.02
C MET A 59 4.31 6.11 2.73
N ILE A 60 5.18 5.70 1.81
CA ILE A 60 4.78 5.01 0.58
C ILE A 60 4.18 3.62 0.90
N LEU A 61 4.78 2.87 1.83
CA LEU A 61 4.25 1.58 2.29
C LEU A 61 2.84 1.72 2.87
N ARG A 62 2.56 2.79 3.64
CA ARG A 62 1.22 3.08 4.15
C ARG A 62 0.23 3.37 3.05
N ALA A 63 0.59 4.16 2.05
CA ALA A 63 -0.30 4.41 0.92
C ALA A 63 -0.63 3.13 0.14
N ILE A 64 0.38 2.30 -0.13
CA ILE A 64 0.20 1.00 -0.76
C ILE A 64 -0.76 0.13 0.07
N HIS A 65 -0.63 0.15 1.40
CA HIS A 65 -1.54 -0.58 2.27
C HIS A 65 -2.98 -0.10 2.20
N THR A 66 -3.18 1.21 2.29
CA THR A 66 -4.50 1.81 2.13
C THR A 66 -5.14 1.38 0.81
N CYS A 67 -4.38 1.36 -0.29
CA CYS A 67 -4.88 0.84 -1.57
C CYS A 67 -5.26 -0.64 -1.49
N ALA A 68 -4.41 -1.49 -0.91
CA ALA A 68 -4.65 -2.94 -0.86
C ALA A 68 -5.82 -3.36 0.05
N VAL A 69 -6.07 -2.61 1.13
CA VAL A 69 -7.24 -2.83 2.01
C VAL A 69 -8.53 -2.34 1.34
N ARG A 70 -8.48 -1.19 0.65
CA ARG A 70 -9.66 -0.60 -0.01
C ARG A 70 -10.01 -1.30 -1.33
N PHE A 71 -9.02 -1.87 -2.01
CA PHE A 71 -9.12 -2.52 -3.31
C PHE A 71 -8.48 -3.92 -3.25
N PRO A 72 -9.21 -4.95 -2.80
CA PRO A 72 -8.67 -6.31 -2.60
C PRO A 72 -8.06 -6.92 -3.86
N GLU A 73 -8.52 -6.52 -5.04
CA GLU A 73 -8.02 -6.99 -6.34
C GLU A 73 -6.52 -6.70 -6.56
N VAL A 74 -5.97 -5.68 -5.90
CA VAL A 74 -4.53 -5.35 -6.00
C VAL A 74 -3.69 -5.99 -4.88
N ALA A 75 -4.32 -6.57 -3.86
CA ALA A 75 -3.64 -7.10 -2.68
C ALA A 75 -2.59 -8.18 -3.02
N SER A 76 -2.94 -9.13 -3.89
CA SER A 76 -2.04 -10.22 -4.31
C SER A 76 -0.72 -9.68 -4.87
N THR A 77 -0.81 -8.72 -5.79
CA THR A 77 0.36 -8.10 -6.42
C THR A 77 1.19 -7.30 -5.41
N VAL A 78 0.54 -6.68 -4.42
CA VAL A 78 1.21 -5.84 -3.41
C VAL A 78 1.96 -6.69 -2.38
N VAL A 79 1.34 -7.75 -1.86
CA VAL A 79 1.94 -8.62 -0.83
C VAL A 79 3.28 -9.16 -1.27
N HIS A 80 3.39 -9.63 -2.52
CA HIS A 80 4.64 -10.18 -3.04
C HIS A 80 5.79 -9.18 -2.99
N LEU A 81 5.55 -7.94 -3.44
CA LEU A 81 6.57 -6.89 -3.39
C LEU A 81 6.92 -6.54 -1.93
N LEU A 82 5.93 -6.43 -1.05
CA LEU A 82 6.18 -6.00 0.31
C LEU A 82 6.96 -7.02 1.13
N MET A 83 6.80 -8.32 0.85
CA MET A 83 7.61 -9.38 1.48
C MET A 83 9.11 -9.21 1.23
N GLU A 84 9.54 -8.59 0.13
CA GLU A 84 10.96 -8.31 -0.14
C GLU A 84 11.56 -7.34 0.89
N PHE A 85 10.72 -6.48 1.51
CA PHE A 85 11.13 -5.53 2.54
C PHE A 85 11.14 -6.13 3.95
N LEU A 86 10.80 -7.41 4.13
CA LEU A 86 10.89 -8.09 5.43
C LEU A 86 12.34 -8.29 5.88
N GLY A 87 13.26 -8.44 4.92
CA GLY A 87 14.71 -8.53 5.15
C GLY A 87 15.43 -7.18 5.19
N ASP A 88 14.69 -6.06 5.22
CA ASP A 88 15.27 -4.72 5.21
C ASP A 88 16.05 -4.44 6.49
N THR A 89 17.19 -3.75 6.38
CA THR A 89 18.00 -3.35 7.55
C THR A 89 17.27 -2.36 8.45
N ASN A 90 16.26 -1.66 7.92
CA ASN A 90 15.35 -0.84 8.69
C ASN A 90 14.24 -1.68 9.33
N VAL A 91 14.44 -2.02 10.61
CA VAL A 91 13.50 -2.82 11.42
C VAL A 91 12.08 -2.25 11.43
N ALA A 92 11.93 -0.93 11.41
CA ALA A 92 10.60 -0.29 11.42
C ALA A 92 9.83 -0.52 10.11
N SER A 93 10.54 -0.64 8.98
CA SER A 93 9.96 -1.01 7.69
C SER A 93 9.58 -2.49 7.65
N ALA A 94 10.47 -3.37 8.14
CA ALA A 94 10.21 -4.81 8.22
C ALA A 94 9.01 -5.15 9.12
N LEU A 95 8.92 -4.52 10.30
CA LEU A 95 7.77 -4.67 11.20
C LEU A 95 6.47 -4.18 10.56
N TYR A 96 6.51 -3.05 9.85
CA TYR A 96 5.34 -2.53 9.14
C TYR A 96 4.82 -3.55 8.11
N VAL A 97 5.72 -4.15 7.33
CA VAL A 97 5.39 -5.21 6.36
C VAL A 97 4.76 -6.42 7.05
N ALA A 98 5.28 -6.86 8.19
CA ALA A 98 4.71 -7.99 8.93
C ALA A 98 3.26 -7.72 9.39
N PHE A 99 3.00 -6.54 9.94
CA PHE A 99 1.64 -6.12 10.33
C PHE A 99 0.73 -5.96 9.12
N PHE A 100 1.24 -5.39 8.03
CA PHE A 100 0.55 -5.23 6.77
C PHE A 100 0.04 -6.57 6.21
N VAL A 101 0.91 -7.59 6.14
CA VAL A 101 0.52 -8.91 5.64
C VAL A 101 -0.56 -9.54 6.53
N ARG A 102 -0.43 -9.41 7.86
CA ARG A 102 -1.45 -9.88 8.80
C ARG A 102 -2.80 -9.20 8.54
N ASP A 103 -2.80 -7.88 8.39
CA ASP A 103 -4.03 -7.09 8.18
C ASP A 103 -4.74 -7.47 6.87
N ILE A 104 -3.97 -7.67 5.79
CA ILE A 104 -4.52 -8.15 4.52
C ILE A 104 -5.14 -9.53 4.64
N ILE A 105 -4.49 -10.48 5.34
CA ILE A 105 -5.03 -11.82 5.54
C ILE A 105 -6.36 -11.75 6.31
N GLU A 106 -6.41 -10.96 7.38
CA GLU A 106 -7.63 -10.76 8.17
C GLU A 106 -8.74 -10.08 7.37
N THR A 107 -8.42 -9.05 6.58
CA THR A 107 -9.39 -8.30 5.78
C THR A 107 -9.95 -9.15 4.63
N ASN A 108 -9.11 -9.90 3.92
CA ASN A 108 -9.57 -10.80 2.85
C ASN A 108 -10.40 -11.97 3.40
N SER A 109 -10.03 -12.52 4.56
CA SER A 109 -10.83 -13.56 5.24
C SER A 109 -12.25 -13.07 5.58
N LYS A 110 -12.38 -11.84 6.10
CA LYS A 110 -13.67 -11.22 6.44
C LYS A 110 -14.55 -10.97 5.21
N GLN A 111 -13.97 -10.69 4.05
CA GLN A 111 -14.73 -10.54 2.81
C GLN A 111 -15.23 -11.88 2.26
N ASN A 112 -14.42 -12.94 2.36
CA ASN A 112 -14.83 -14.28 1.95
C ASN A 112 -15.99 -14.82 2.80
N ASN A 113 -16.04 -14.47 4.09
CA ASN A 113 -17.09 -14.93 5.02
C ASN A 113 -18.42 -14.14 4.90
N LYS A 114 -18.44 -13.00 4.19
CA LYS A 114 -19.71 -12.28 3.89
C LYS A 114 -20.49 -12.92 2.74
N GLY A 115 -19.82 -13.65 1.85
CA GLY A 115 -20.46 -14.35 0.73
C GLY A 115 -21.28 -15.57 1.15
N THR A 116 -20.95 -16.18 2.30
CA THR A 116 -21.63 -17.38 2.82
C THR A 116 -22.88 -17.05 3.65
N ASP A 117 -22.93 -15.88 4.29
CA ASP A 117 -24.08 -15.45 5.10
C ASP A 117 -25.30 -15.05 4.23
N LEU A 118 -25.06 -14.43 3.07
CA LEU A 118 -26.10 -14.04 2.11
C LEU A 118 -26.82 -15.23 1.44
N HIS A 119 -26.27 -16.44 1.54
CA HIS A 119 -26.88 -17.63 0.94
C HIS A 119 -27.80 -18.39 1.92
N LEU A 120 -27.78 -18.07 3.22
CA LEU A 120 -28.68 -18.67 4.20
C LEU A 120 -30.04 -17.94 4.31
N ASP A 121 -30.10 -16.65 3.97
CA ASP A 121 -31.32 -15.83 4.07
C ASP A 121 -32.26 -15.97 2.86
N ARG A 122 -31.85 -16.70 1.81
CA ARG A 122 -32.67 -16.96 0.60
C ARG A 122 -33.32 -18.35 0.56
N THR A 123 -33.25 -19.12 1.64
CA THR A 123 -33.79 -20.50 1.69
C THR A 123 -34.71 -20.75 2.89
N ILE A 124 -35.30 -19.69 3.46
CA ILE A 124 -36.40 -19.82 4.42
C ILE A 124 -37.60 -19.02 3.90
#